data_AF-A0A964EYX6-F1
#
_entry.id   AF-A0A964EYX6-F1
#
_cell.length_a   1.000
_cell.length_b   1.000
_cell.length_c   1.000
_cell.angle_alpha   90.00
_cell.angle_beta   90.00
_cell.angle_gamma   90.00
#
_symmetry.space_group_name_H-M   'P 1'
#
loop_
_entity.id
_entity.type
_entity.pdbx_description
1 polymer ?
#
loop_
_entity_poly.entity_id
_entity_poly.type
_entity_poly.pdbx_seq_one_letter_code
_entity_poly.pdbx_strand_id
1 'polypeptide(L)'
;MAELNKAAEPRLIRALREIASWRDAAEADAAGRLREINAEEQRITEAIAELQAQLDAARAQRDEVNHTLADLDPEELRRSHKAVVESLNEDRTLLTERAAAYSEAVAASMARAEEMLADEELQRSLTEYEAFADSEASLAALPSSYREAIQAHHEKVKARLGPLFAELEGRTVELDLPPATLSLVASVSPAEGTPDALVMVMPVEAAFYDTWDRREQDISACMAYRMMTAAVEIATRVGAAEALIRHQAFEGHVTIWVWLGDSHVQGDLREVTREVIDGMRTRARELQIASLDVHTMWLPPEVLQVPDEVSEDDTSDTGLSATPTMPDQEEAVGDEITEDEEIPSAVVEDDIPDFYIEPEA
;
A
#
# COMPACT_ATOMS: atom_id res chain seq x y z
N MET A 1 3.18 -62.63 -88.62
CA MET A 1 2.71 -64.03 -88.74
C MET A 1 1.72 -64.44 -87.64
N ALA A 2 1.13 -63.52 -86.87
CA ALA A 2 0.11 -63.84 -85.84
C ALA A 2 -1.35 -63.57 -86.28
N GLU A 3 -1.56 -62.91 -87.43
CA GLU A 3 -2.91 -62.49 -87.84
C GLU A 3 -3.68 -63.54 -88.68
N LEU A 4 -3.02 -64.60 -89.15
CA LEU A 4 -3.63 -65.59 -90.04
C LEU A 4 -4.29 -66.79 -89.32
N ASN A 5 -4.21 -66.88 -87.99
CA ASN A 5 -4.80 -68.00 -87.22
C ASN A 5 -6.07 -67.63 -86.43
N LYS A 6 -6.64 -66.44 -86.69
CA LYS A 6 -7.83 -65.92 -85.97
C LYS A 6 -9.17 -66.41 -86.57
N ALA A 7 -9.14 -67.18 -87.67
CA ALA A 7 -10.31 -67.48 -88.50
C ALA A 7 -10.98 -68.86 -88.25
N ALA A 8 -10.55 -69.66 -87.26
CA ALA A 8 -11.14 -70.99 -86.99
C ALA A 8 -11.47 -71.24 -85.51
N GLU A 9 -11.70 -70.18 -84.72
CA GLU A 9 -12.03 -70.34 -83.30
C GLU A 9 -13.56 -70.36 -83.07
N PRO A 10 -14.11 -71.37 -82.38
CA PRO A 10 -15.53 -71.43 -82.04
C PRO A 10 -16.03 -70.16 -81.34
N ARG A 11 -17.22 -69.65 -81.74
CA ARG A 11 -17.80 -68.39 -81.22
C ARG A 11 -17.88 -68.33 -79.68
N LEU A 12 -18.15 -69.46 -79.03
CA LEU A 12 -18.19 -69.57 -77.57
C LEU A 12 -16.82 -69.31 -76.94
N ILE A 13 -15.73 -69.85 -77.52
CA ILE A 13 -14.37 -69.66 -77.00
C ILE A 13 -13.95 -68.19 -77.14
N ARG A 14 -14.30 -67.55 -78.26
CA ARG A 14 -14.09 -66.11 -78.45
C ARG A 14 -14.86 -65.27 -77.42
N ALA A 15 -16.14 -65.54 -77.21
CA ALA A 15 -16.95 -64.84 -76.22
C ALA A 15 -16.44 -65.03 -74.77
N LEU A 16 -16.01 -66.25 -74.42
CA LEU A 16 -15.41 -66.54 -73.11
C LEU A 16 -14.07 -65.83 -72.92
N ARG A 17 -13.24 -65.71 -73.98
CA ARG A 17 -12.01 -64.92 -73.92
C ARG A 17 -12.27 -63.43 -73.80
N GLU A 18 -13.27 -62.90 -74.51
CA GLU A 18 -13.70 -61.50 -74.40
C GLU A 18 -14.19 -61.20 -72.97
N ILE A 19 -15.00 -62.08 -72.37
CA ILE A 19 -15.45 -61.98 -70.97
C ILE A 19 -14.26 -62.06 -70.00
N ALA A 20 -13.33 -62.99 -70.20
CA ALA A 20 -12.13 -63.10 -69.37
C ALA A 20 -11.28 -61.82 -69.45
N SER A 21 -11.04 -61.30 -70.66
CA SER A 21 -10.29 -60.06 -70.85
C SER A 21 -10.99 -58.84 -70.26
N TRP A 22 -12.33 -58.79 -70.31
CA TRP A 22 -13.12 -57.74 -69.67
C TRP A 22 -13.03 -57.84 -68.15
N ARG A 23 -13.12 -59.04 -67.58
CA ARG A 23 -12.98 -59.27 -66.14
C ARG A 23 -11.60 -58.86 -65.66
N ASP A 24 -10.55 -59.28 -66.36
CA ASP A 24 -9.16 -58.93 -66.00
C ASP A 24 -8.93 -57.41 -66.11
N ALA A 25 -9.51 -56.74 -67.11
CA ALA A 25 -9.47 -55.29 -67.24
C ALA A 25 -10.27 -54.57 -66.13
N ALA A 26 -11.44 -55.09 -65.77
CA ALA A 26 -12.27 -54.55 -64.68
C ALA A 26 -11.61 -54.75 -63.30
N GLU A 27 -10.96 -55.89 -63.09
CA GLU A 27 -10.17 -56.17 -61.88
C GLU A 27 -8.97 -55.23 -61.78
N ALA A 28 -8.26 -54.99 -62.89
CA ALA A 28 -7.16 -54.03 -62.94
C ALA A 28 -7.61 -52.58 -62.67
N ASP A 29 -8.75 -52.15 -63.23
CA ASP A 29 -9.35 -50.83 -62.99
C ASP A 29 -9.78 -50.68 -61.51
N ALA A 30 -10.49 -51.67 -60.96
CA ALA A 30 -10.90 -51.67 -59.56
C ALA A 30 -9.70 -51.66 -58.60
N ALA A 31 -8.67 -52.45 -58.87
CA ALA A 31 -7.42 -52.45 -58.10
C ALA A 31 -6.63 -51.14 -58.26
N GLY A 32 -6.76 -50.45 -59.39
CA GLY A 32 -6.26 -49.08 -59.59
C GLY A 32 -6.95 -48.09 -58.68
N ARG A 33 -8.29 -48.03 -58.73
CA ARG A 33 -9.10 -47.12 -57.90
C ARG A 33 -8.92 -47.38 -56.42
N LEU A 34 -8.85 -48.64 -55.99
CA LEU A 34 -8.63 -48.96 -54.58
C LEU A 34 -7.26 -48.45 -54.10
N ARG A 35 -6.22 -48.53 -54.94
CA ARG A 35 -4.90 -47.96 -54.60
C ARG A 35 -4.94 -46.44 -54.50
N GLU A 36 -5.67 -45.77 -55.40
CA GLU A 36 -5.87 -44.31 -55.33
C GLU A 36 -6.63 -43.90 -54.07
N ILE A 37 -7.72 -44.60 -53.74
CA ILE A 37 -8.50 -44.36 -52.52
C ILE A 37 -7.63 -44.57 -51.28
N ASN A 38 -6.89 -45.68 -51.21
CA ASN A 38 -6.01 -45.94 -50.06
C ASN A 38 -4.91 -44.87 -49.90
N ALA A 39 -4.35 -44.39 -51.02
CA ALA A 39 -3.37 -43.31 -50.98
C ALA A 39 -3.99 -41.98 -50.52
N GLU A 40 -5.24 -41.70 -50.91
CA GLU A 40 -5.99 -40.53 -50.43
C GLU A 40 -6.36 -40.64 -48.95
N GLU A 41 -6.85 -41.79 -48.50
CA GLU A 41 -7.15 -42.08 -47.09
C GLU A 41 -5.90 -41.90 -46.22
N GLN A 42 -4.74 -42.38 -46.68
CA GLN A 42 -3.48 -42.17 -45.98
C GLN A 42 -3.11 -40.69 -45.91
N ARG A 43 -3.20 -39.94 -47.02
CA ARG A 43 -2.89 -38.50 -47.05
C ARG A 43 -3.81 -37.71 -46.11
N ILE A 44 -5.11 -38.01 -46.11
CA ILE A 44 -6.08 -37.36 -45.22
C ILE A 44 -5.75 -37.69 -43.76
N THR A 45 -5.39 -38.94 -43.46
CA THR A 45 -4.99 -39.36 -42.10
C THR A 45 -3.76 -38.59 -41.62
N GLU A 46 -2.74 -38.43 -42.47
CA GLU A 46 -1.54 -37.63 -42.18
C GLU A 46 -1.89 -36.15 -41.96
N ALA A 47 -2.77 -35.58 -42.78
CA ALA A 47 -3.23 -34.20 -42.62
C ALA A 47 -4.04 -34.00 -41.32
N ILE A 48 -4.86 -34.97 -40.92
CA ILE A 48 -5.58 -34.94 -39.64
C ILE A 48 -4.58 -34.97 -38.48
N ALA A 49 -3.58 -35.84 -38.53
CA ALA A 49 -2.55 -35.92 -37.49
C ALA A 49 -1.77 -34.60 -37.35
N GLU A 50 -1.41 -33.98 -38.47
CA GLU A 50 -0.75 -32.67 -38.50
C GLU A 50 -1.65 -31.57 -37.90
N LEU A 51 -2.92 -31.51 -38.31
CA LEU A 51 -3.87 -30.54 -37.75
C LEU A 51 -4.13 -30.76 -36.25
N GLN A 52 -4.13 -32.01 -35.78
CA GLN A 52 -4.22 -32.32 -34.36
C GLN A 52 -3.00 -31.83 -33.59
N ALA A 53 -1.78 -32.04 -34.12
CA ALA A 53 -0.57 -31.52 -33.52
C ALA A 53 -0.57 -29.98 -33.45
N GLN A 54 -1.04 -29.31 -34.50
CA GLN A 54 -1.20 -27.85 -34.52
C GLN A 54 -2.23 -27.36 -33.49
N LEU A 55 -3.35 -28.09 -33.34
CA LEU A 55 -4.37 -27.77 -32.33
C LEU A 55 -3.84 -27.91 -30.91
N ASP A 56 -3.08 -28.96 -30.63
CA ASP A 56 -2.50 -29.19 -29.29
C ASP A 56 -1.41 -28.16 -28.98
N ALA A 57 -0.60 -27.77 -29.97
CA ALA A 57 0.34 -26.66 -29.83
C ALA A 57 -0.37 -25.32 -29.53
N ALA A 58 -1.46 -25.01 -30.24
CA ALA A 58 -2.25 -23.80 -29.99
C ALA A 58 -2.92 -23.81 -28.61
N ARG A 59 -3.36 -24.98 -28.12
CA ARG A 59 -3.88 -25.13 -26.75
C ARG A 59 -2.81 -24.89 -25.70
N ALA A 60 -1.62 -25.47 -25.86
CA ALA A 60 -0.49 -25.23 -24.97
C ALA A 60 -0.13 -23.73 -24.90
N GLN A 61 -0.07 -23.06 -26.06
CA GLN A 61 0.20 -21.63 -26.12
C GLN A 61 -0.90 -20.79 -25.43
N ARG A 62 -2.18 -21.16 -25.61
CA ARG A 62 -3.28 -20.50 -24.90
C ARG A 62 -3.16 -20.68 -23.39
N ASP A 63 -2.81 -21.87 -22.93
CA ASP A 63 -2.70 -22.18 -21.51
C ASP A 63 -1.51 -21.42 -20.88
N GLU A 64 -0.39 -21.28 -21.60
CA GLU A 64 0.75 -20.43 -21.23
C GLU A 64 0.37 -18.94 -21.13
N VAL A 65 -0.38 -18.43 -22.11
CA VAL A 65 -0.88 -17.03 -22.07
C VAL A 65 -1.84 -16.83 -20.89
N ASN A 66 -2.74 -17.78 -20.62
CA ASN A 66 -3.65 -17.68 -19.48
C ASN A 66 -2.91 -17.70 -18.14
N HIS A 67 -1.86 -18.51 -18.02
CA HIS A 67 -1.01 -18.51 -16.84
C HIS A 67 -0.30 -17.17 -16.67
N THR A 68 0.30 -16.65 -17.74
CA THR A 68 0.95 -15.33 -17.74
C THR A 68 -0.04 -14.24 -17.33
N LEU A 69 -1.26 -14.25 -17.88
CA LEU A 69 -2.30 -13.29 -17.54
C LEU A 69 -2.72 -13.39 -16.06
N ALA A 70 -2.79 -14.60 -15.50
CA ALA A 70 -3.10 -14.80 -14.09
C ALA A 70 -1.98 -14.26 -13.16
N ASP A 71 -0.74 -14.26 -13.62
CA ASP A 71 0.42 -13.78 -12.86
C ASP A 71 0.61 -12.25 -12.94
N LEU A 72 -0.04 -11.57 -13.89
CA LEU A 72 0.08 -10.12 -14.06
C LEU A 72 -0.51 -9.35 -12.87
N ASP A 73 -1.67 -9.75 -12.35
CA ASP A 73 -2.34 -9.00 -11.27
C ASP A 73 -1.52 -9.02 -9.97
N PRO A 74 -1.00 -10.17 -9.48
CA PRO A 74 -0.07 -10.20 -8.34
C PRO A 74 1.21 -9.41 -8.57
N GLU A 75 1.79 -9.47 -9.77
CA GLU A 75 3.03 -8.77 -10.11
C GLU A 75 2.81 -7.24 -10.17
N GLU A 76 1.68 -6.78 -10.70
CA GLU A 76 1.27 -5.38 -10.66
C GLU A 76 1.11 -4.90 -9.22
N LEU A 77 0.47 -5.70 -8.35
CA LEU A 77 0.33 -5.39 -6.93
C LEU A 77 1.70 -5.29 -6.23
N ARG A 78 2.62 -6.25 -6.45
CA ARG A 78 3.97 -6.22 -5.87
C ARG A 78 4.75 -4.98 -6.31
N ARG A 79 4.70 -4.65 -7.61
CA ARG A 79 5.37 -3.45 -8.16
C ARG A 79 4.77 -2.17 -7.62
N SER A 80 3.46 -2.11 -7.49
CA SER A 80 2.75 -0.96 -6.91
C SER A 80 3.13 -0.78 -5.44
N HIS A 81 3.14 -1.85 -4.66
CA HIS A 81 3.57 -1.83 -3.25
C HIS A 81 5.01 -1.33 -3.11
N LYS A 82 5.94 -1.90 -3.90
CA LYS A 82 7.35 -1.48 -3.90
C LYS A 82 7.50 0.01 -4.23
N ALA A 83 6.81 0.49 -5.26
CA ALA A 83 6.87 1.91 -5.66
C ALA A 83 6.34 2.83 -4.56
N VAL A 84 5.29 2.42 -3.85
CA VAL A 84 4.74 3.17 -2.71
C VAL A 84 5.73 3.25 -1.56
N VAL A 85 6.33 2.12 -1.17
CA VAL A 85 7.31 2.07 -0.09
C VAL A 85 8.57 2.88 -0.44
N GLU A 86 9.05 2.79 -1.68
CA GLU A 86 10.19 3.59 -2.16
C GLU A 86 9.88 5.10 -2.11
N SER A 87 8.71 5.51 -2.63
CA SER A 87 8.26 6.91 -2.58
C SER A 87 8.10 7.43 -1.14
N LEU A 88 7.51 6.64 -0.23
CA LEU A 88 7.36 7.02 1.19
C LEU A 88 8.73 7.17 1.88
N ASN A 89 9.72 6.37 1.50
CA ASN A 89 11.09 6.48 2.01
C ASN A 89 11.82 7.72 1.50
N GLU A 90 11.65 8.07 0.23
CA GLU A 90 12.16 9.33 -0.34
C GLU A 90 11.53 10.53 0.36
N ASP A 91 10.20 10.52 0.52
CA ASP A 91 9.45 11.58 1.20
C ASP A 91 9.84 11.69 2.68
N ARG A 92 10.14 10.58 3.35
CA ARG A 92 10.64 10.58 4.74
C ARG A 92 12.02 11.22 4.86
N THR A 93 12.91 10.92 3.92
CA THR A 93 14.24 11.55 3.85
C THR A 93 14.09 13.06 3.66
N LEU A 94 13.28 13.47 2.69
CA LEU A 94 12.95 14.87 2.44
C LEU A 94 12.38 15.55 3.69
N LEU A 95 11.41 14.92 4.36
CA LEU A 95 10.80 15.44 5.58
C LEU A 95 11.86 15.64 6.68
N THR A 96 12.80 14.70 6.82
CA THR A 96 13.90 14.79 7.80
C THR A 96 14.83 15.96 7.49
N GLU A 97 15.20 16.17 6.23
CA GLU A 97 16.00 17.32 5.80
C GLU A 97 15.29 18.64 6.08
N ARG A 98 13.99 18.71 5.78
CA ARG A 98 13.16 19.90 6.07
C ARG A 98 12.98 20.14 7.57
N ALA A 99 12.84 19.09 8.37
CA ALA A 99 12.71 19.18 9.81
C ALA A 99 13.96 19.80 10.45
N ALA A 100 15.16 19.43 9.96
CA ALA A 100 16.41 20.04 10.42
C ALA A 100 16.50 21.54 10.07
N ALA A 101 16.12 21.93 8.84
CA ALA A 101 16.11 23.33 8.44
C ALA A 101 15.09 24.15 9.26
N TYR A 102 13.93 23.56 9.54
CA TYR A 102 12.89 24.19 10.35
C TYR A 102 13.32 24.35 11.81
N SER A 103 13.94 23.34 12.42
CA SER A 103 14.40 23.43 13.81
C SER A 103 15.48 24.52 13.98
N GLU A 104 16.41 24.63 13.04
CA GLU A 104 17.40 25.71 13.02
C GLU A 104 16.72 27.09 12.94
N ALA A 105 15.69 27.21 12.10
CA ALA A 105 14.99 28.47 11.91
C ALA A 105 14.11 28.85 13.11
N VAL A 106 13.48 27.87 13.77
CA VAL A 106 12.78 28.07 15.05
C VAL A 106 13.75 28.49 16.14
N ALA A 107 14.90 27.83 16.27
CA ALA A 107 15.93 28.20 17.23
C ALA A 107 16.44 29.63 17.01
N ALA A 108 16.66 30.02 15.75
CA ALA A 108 17.03 31.40 15.40
C ALA A 108 15.92 32.41 15.74
N SER A 109 14.65 32.07 15.49
CA SER A 109 13.50 32.89 15.86
C SER A 109 13.39 33.06 17.38
N MET A 110 13.57 31.99 18.14
CA MET A 110 13.59 32.02 19.60
C MET A 110 14.73 32.88 20.14
N ALA A 111 15.94 32.75 19.59
CA ALA A 111 17.07 33.58 19.99
C ALA A 111 16.81 35.09 19.72
N ARG A 112 16.17 35.43 18.59
CA ARG A 112 15.77 36.82 18.31
C ARG A 112 14.67 37.30 19.26
N ALA A 113 13.70 36.45 19.59
CA ALA A 113 12.68 36.78 20.57
C ALA A 113 13.27 37.00 21.97
N GLU A 114 14.26 36.20 22.37
CA GLU A 114 15.02 36.38 23.61
C GLU A 114 15.81 37.69 23.61
N GLU A 115 16.44 38.07 22.50
CA GLU A 115 17.11 39.35 22.34
C GLU A 115 16.13 40.54 22.46
N MET A 116 14.95 40.42 21.84
CA MET A 116 13.88 41.43 21.97
C MET A 116 13.36 41.52 23.41
N LEU A 117 13.26 40.40 24.11
CA LEU A 117 12.89 40.34 25.53
C LEU A 117 13.97 40.91 26.45
N ALA A 118 15.21 41.08 26.00
CA ALA A 118 16.25 41.75 26.77
C ALA A 118 16.06 43.29 26.80
N ASP A 119 15.20 43.86 25.95
CA ASP A 119 14.81 45.26 26.01
C ASP A 119 13.88 45.53 27.21
N GLU A 120 14.34 46.35 28.16
CA GLU A 120 13.61 46.73 29.37
C GLU A 120 12.23 47.34 29.06
N GLU A 121 12.08 48.02 27.92
CA GLU A 121 10.82 48.66 27.54
C GLU A 121 9.77 47.64 27.07
N LEU A 122 10.21 46.58 26.38
CA LEU A 122 9.38 45.45 25.98
C LEU A 122 8.97 44.61 27.19
N GLN A 123 9.89 44.36 28.14
CA GLN A 123 9.57 43.67 29.39
C GLN A 123 8.48 44.40 30.19
N ARG A 124 8.59 45.73 30.32
CA ARG A 124 7.57 46.54 31.00
C ARG A 124 6.22 46.43 30.30
N SER A 125 6.23 46.47 28.97
CA SER A 125 5.01 46.32 28.15
C SER A 125 4.39 44.92 28.31
N LEU A 126 5.19 43.87 28.46
CA LEU A 126 4.72 42.51 28.71
C LEU A 126 4.06 42.38 30.09
N THR A 127 4.68 42.91 31.14
CA THR A 127 4.09 42.93 32.49
C THR A 127 2.77 43.71 32.52
N GLU A 128 2.69 44.84 31.80
CA GLU A 128 1.44 45.61 31.65
C GLU A 128 0.36 44.82 30.90
N TYR A 129 0.75 44.02 29.90
CA TYR A 129 -0.16 43.14 29.15
C TYR A 129 -0.71 42.01 30.01
N GLU A 130 0.14 41.32 30.79
CA GLU A 130 -0.27 40.26 31.71
C GLU A 130 -1.20 40.79 32.81
N ALA A 131 -0.85 41.94 33.42
CA ALA A 131 -1.69 42.59 34.43
C ALA A 131 -3.08 42.98 33.89
N PHE A 132 -3.18 43.31 32.59
CA PHE A 132 -4.47 43.54 31.95
C PHE A 132 -5.26 42.25 31.80
N ALA A 133 -4.64 41.15 31.36
CA ALA A 133 -5.32 39.86 31.19
C ALA A 133 -5.93 39.36 32.52
N ASP A 134 -5.19 39.49 33.62
CA ASP A 134 -5.67 39.13 34.97
C ASP A 134 -6.82 40.02 35.46
N SER A 135 -6.87 41.27 35.01
CA SER A 135 -7.87 42.26 35.44
C SER A 135 -9.03 42.42 34.45
N GLU A 136 -9.01 41.73 33.32
CA GLU A 136 -10.02 41.86 32.25
C GLU A 136 -11.44 41.57 32.75
N ALA A 137 -11.59 40.54 33.59
CA ALA A 137 -12.87 40.20 34.21
C ALA A 137 -13.45 41.32 35.10
N SER A 138 -12.60 42.19 35.65
CA SER A 138 -13.00 43.32 36.51
C SER A 138 -13.37 44.58 35.73
N LEU A 139 -13.05 44.67 34.43
CA LEU A 139 -13.32 45.83 33.57
C LEU A 139 -14.83 46.07 33.35
N ALA A 140 -15.65 45.02 33.46
CA ALA A 140 -17.10 45.12 33.34
C ALA A 140 -17.73 45.97 34.47
N ALA A 141 -17.10 46.02 35.65
CA ALA A 141 -17.57 46.78 36.80
C ALA A 141 -17.22 48.28 36.75
N LEU A 142 -16.35 48.70 35.83
CA LEU A 142 -15.91 50.08 35.69
C LEU A 142 -16.86 50.91 34.80
N PRO A 143 -16.93 52.25 35.02
CA PRO A 143 -17.64 53.16 34.13
C PRO A 143 -17.15 53.09 32.67
N SER A 144 -18.05 53.26 31.70
CA SER A 144 -17.78 53.07 30.27
C SER A 144 -16.59 53.89 29.75
N SER A 145 -16.46 55.15 30.18
CA SER A 145 -15.37 56.02 29.74
C SER A 145 -13.98 55.55 30.20
N TYR A 146 -13.90 54.92 31.38
CA TYR A 146 -12.65 54.35 31.89
C TYR A 146 -12.33 53.02 31.20
N ARG A 147 -13.35 52.21 30.94
CA ARG A 147 -13.21 50.96 30.19
C ARG A 147 -12.64 51.20 28.79
N GLU A 148 -13.20 52.18 28.06
CA GLU A 148 -12.74 52.55 26.72
C GLU A 148 -11.28 53.03 26.73
N ALA A 149 -10.89 53.84 27.73
CA ALA A 149 -9.51 54.31 27.86
C ALA A 149 -8.52 53.18 28.17
N ILE A 150 -8.90 52.24 29.04
CA ILE A 150 -8.08 51.08 29.43
C ILE A 150 -7.94 50.10 28.24
N GLN A 151 -9.02 49.85 27.49
CA GLN A 151 -8.98 49.05 26.26
C GLN A 151 -8.10 49.71 25.18
N ALA A 152 -8.25 51.01 24.95
CA ALA A 152 -7.43 51.74 23.98
C ALA A 152 -5.93 51.74 24.35
N HIS A 153 -5.62 51.71 25.64
CA HIS A 153 -4.25 51.54 26.11
C HIS A 153 -3.74 50.11 25.90
N HIS A 154 -4.54 49.10 26.24
CA HIS A 154 -4.20 47.69 26.00
C HIS A 154 -3.94 47.39 24.52
N GLU A 155 -4.76 47.91 23.61
CA GLU A 155 -4.54 47.77 22.16
C GLU A 155 -3.20 48.40 21.72
N LYS A 156 -2.76 49.50 22.35
CA LYS A 156 -1.43 50.08 22.08
C LYS A 156 -0.30 49.21 22.61
N VAL A 157 -0.44 48.65 23.81
CA VAL A 157 0.53 47.71 24.40
C VAL A 157 0.62 46.44 23.54
N LYS A 158 -0.52 45.89 23.11
CA LYS A 158 -0.60 44.75 22.21
C LYS A 158 0.04 45.03 20.84
N ALA A 159 -0.22 46.20 20.24
CA ALA A 159 0.44 46.61 19.00
C ALA A 159 1.97 46.72 19.17
N ARG A 160 2.43 47.14 20.35
CA ARG A 160 3.86 47.24 20.68
C ARG A 160 4.54 45.89 20.88
N LEU A 161 3.83 44.93 21.49
CA LEU A 161 4.28 43.54 21.63
C LEU A 161 4.10 42.73 20.32
N GLY A 162 3.36 43.26 19.36
CA GLY A 162 3.06 42.61 18.08
C GLY A 162 4.29 42.02 17.36
N PRO A 163 5.43 42.72 17.25
CA PRO A 163 6.65 42.17 16.67
C PRO A 163 7.20 40.97 17.44
N LEU A 164 7.17 40.99 18.79
CA LEU A 164 7.60 39.87 19.62
C LEU A 164 6.69 38.65 19.43
N PHE A 165 5.37 38.87 19.42
CA PHE A 165 4.41 37.79 19.14
C PHE A 165 4.58 37.24 17.71
N ALA A 166 4.85 38.09 16.73
CA ALA A 166 5.14 37.64 15.37
C ALA A 166 6.37 36.74 15.32
N GLU A 167 7.42 37.05 16.09
CA GLU A 167 8.65 36.25 16.17
C GLU A 167 8.44 34.93 16.93
N LEU A 168 7.72 34.94 18.04
CA LEU A 168 7.39 33.74 18.82
C LEU A 168 6.44 32.80 18.07
N GLU A 169 5.51 33.37 17.31
CA GLU A 169 4.68 32.58 16.42
C GLU A 169 5.46 32.12 15.17
N GLY A 170 6.68 32.62 14.92
CA GLY A 170 7.54 32.30 13.78
C GLY A 170 7.10 32.93 12.44
N ARG A 171 6.24 33.97 12.46
CA ARG A 171 5.57 34.54 11.25
C ARG A 171 6.55 35.18 10.28
N THR A 172 7.78 35.37 10.73
CA THR A 172 8.89 36.04 10.07
C THR A 172 9.88 35.06 9.44
N VAL A 173 9.70 33.75 9.66
CA VAL A 173 10.61 32.73 9.18
C VAL A 173 10.12 32.21 7.83
N GLU A 174 10.73 32.66 6.74
CA GLU A 174 10.62 32.03 5.43
C GLU A 174 11.93 31.31 5.13
N LEU A 175 11.86 29.99 4.93
CA LEU A 175 13.02 29.23 4.47
C LEU A 175 13.12 29.36 2.95
N ASP A 176 14.29 29.77 2.45
CA ASP A 176 14.58 29.82 1.00
C ASP A 176 14.87 28.40 0.48
N LEU A 177 13.82 27.60 0.46
CA LEU A 177 13.84 26.21 0.05
C LEU A 177 12.91 26.02 -1.16
N PRO A 178 13.29 25.19 -2.15
CA PRO A 178 12.40 24.92 -3.27
C PRO A 178 11.13 24.21 -2.78
N PRO A 179 9.96 24.48 -3.39
CA PRO A 179 8.73 23.79 -3.02
C PRO A 179 8.87 22.28 -3.28
N ALA A 180 8.44 21.48 -2.33
CA ALA A 180 8.41 20.02 -2.45
C ALA A 180 7.08 19.46 -1.95
N THR A 181 6.71 18.28 -2.42
CA THR A 181 5.42 17.65 -2.10
C THR A 181 5.67 16.30 -1.44
N LEU A 182 4.99 16.06 -0.33
CA LEU A 182 4.98 14.78 0.38
C LEU A 182 3.75 13.98 -0.02
N SER A 183 3.95 12.68 -0.21
CA SER A 183 2.88 11.75 -0.51
C SER A 183 2.24 11.23 0.78
N LEU A 184 0.93 11.40 0.91
CA LEU A 184 0.11 10.75 1.92
C LEU A 184 -0.69 9.64 1.22
N VAL A 185 -0.50 8.40 1.63
CA VAL A 185 -1.23 7.29 1.03
C VAL A 185 -2.49 7.04 1.85
N ALA A 186 -3.65 7.00 1.18
CA ALA A 186 -4.93 6.70 1.80
C ALA A 186 -5.60 5.52 1.11
N SER A 187 -6.26 4.67 1.87
CA SER A 187 -7.02 3.54 1.36
C SER A 187 -8.32 3.36 2.14
N VAL A 188 -9.36 2.92 1.44
CA VAL A 188 -10.69 2.64 2.01
C VAL A 188 -11.03 1.19 1.70
N SER A 189 -11.49 0.47 2.72
CA SER A 189 -11.95 -0.91 2.59
C SER A 189 -13.37 -1.06 3.15
N PRO A 190 -14.31 -1.69 2.41
CA PRO A 190 -14.19 -2.06 0.99
C PRO A 190 -14.14 -0.83 0.08
N ALA A 191 -13.52 -0.97 -1.12
CA ALA A 191 -13.36 0.14 -2.06
C ALA A 191 -14.69 0.60 -2.69
N GLU A 192 -15.66 -0.31 -2.80
CA GLU A 192 -17.02 -0.07 -3.29
C GLU A 192 -18.04 -0.47 -2.22
N GLY A 193 -19.10 0.32 -2.05
CA GLY A 193 -20.16 0.07 -1.08
C GLY A 193 -20.02 0.90 0.20
N THR A 194 -20.43 0.32 1.33
CA THR A 194 -20.32 0.96 2.65
C THR A 194 -18.88 0.77 3.15
N PRO A 195 -18.13 1.84 3.41
CA PRO A 195 -16.75 1.72 3.87
C PRO A 195 -16.69 1.35 5.36
N ASP A 196 -15.90 0.33 5.69
CA ASP A 196 -15.75 -0.20 7.05
C ASP A 196 -14.46 0.32 7.72
N ALA A 197 -13.45 0.66 6.91
CA ALA A 197 -12.16 1.14 7.40
C ALA A 197 -11.53 2.19 6.46
N LEU A 198 -10.83 3.14 7.06
CA LEU A 198 -9.91 4.07 6.39
C LEU A 198 -8.50 3.87 6.94
N VAL A 199 -7.53 3.76 6.05
CA VAL A 199 -6.12 3.66 6.37
C VAL A 199 -5.40 4.86 5.78
N MET A 200 -4.56 5.53 6.56
CA MET A 200 -3.72 6.63 6.11
C MET A 200 -2.26 6.38 6.53
N VAL A 201 -1.38 6.24 5.55
CA VAL A 201 0.07 6.06 5.73
C VAL A 201 0.77 7.36 5.39
N MET A 202 1.63 7.85 6.29
CA MET A 202 2.36 9.09 6.12
C MET A 202 3.88 8.87 6.19
N PRO A 203 4.70 9.72 5.55
CA PRO A 203 6.15 9.56 5.50
C PRO A 203 6.83 10.01 6.81
N VAL A 204 6.25 9.65 7.95
CA VAL A 204 6.80 9.86 9.30
C VAL A 204 7.26 8.51 9.82
N GLU A 205 8.40 8.47 10.48
CA GLU A 205 8.95 7.26 11.06
C GLU A 205 8.04 6.68 12.16
N ALA A 206 7.77 5.37 12.12
CA ALA A 206 6.88 4.69 13.06
C ALA A 206 7.32 4.79 14.53
N ALA A 207 8.63 4.87 14.78
CA ALA A 207 9.22 5.09 16.11
C ALA A 207 8.76 6.40 16.78
N PHE A 208 8.08 7.27 16.04
CA PHE A 208 7.42 8.46 16.55
C PHE A 208 6.48 8.15 17.74
N TYR A 209 5.71 7.06 17.69
CA TYR A 209 4.76 6.75 18.76
C TYR A 209 5.42 6.33 20.07
N ASP A 210 6.59 5.68 19.99
CA ASP A 210 7.32 5.22 21.18
C ASP A 210 8.04 6.37 21.90
N THR A 211 8.25 7.50 21.22
CA THR A 211 9.06 8.63 21.70
C THR A 211 8.30 9.96 21.76
N TRP A 212 6.97 9.91 21.65
CA TRP A 212 6.12 11.09 21.53
C TRP A 212 6.22 12.05 22.73
N ASP A 213 6.55 11.54 23.92
CA ASP A 213 6.69 12.28 25.18
C ASP A 213 8.00 13.06 25.27
N ARG A 214 9.03 12.66 24.51
CA ARG A 214 10.41 13.16 24.62
C ARG A 214 10.89 13.92 23.38
N ARG A 215 10.15 13.87 22.28
CA ARG A 215 10.53 14.56 21.05
C ARG A 215 10.27 16.05 21.15
N GLU A 216 11.26 16.84 20.73
CA GLU A 216 11.07 18.26 20.45
C GLU A 216 10.01 18.42 19.34
N GLN A 217 9.25 19.52 19.36
CA GLN A 217 8.20 19.78 18.37
C GLN A 217 8.82 20.02 16.98
N ASP A 218 9.14 18.94 16.27
CA ASP A 218 9.60 18.96 14.88
C ASP A 218 8.42 18.89 13.89
N ILE A 219 8.71 19.14 12.61
CA ILE A 219 7.69 19.10 11.55
C ILE A 219 7.03 17.72 11.47
N SER A 220 7.80 16.65 11.66
CA SER A 220 7.30 15.28 11.64
C SER A 220 6.23 15.06 12.72
N ALA A 221 6.46 15.57 13.94
CA ALA A 221 5.51 15.57 15.03
C ALA A 221 4.27 16.38 14.70
N CYS A 222 4.43 17.60 14.20
CA CYS A 222 3.31 18.44 13.79
C CYS A 222 2.44 17.75 12.73
N MET A 223 3.06 17.12 11.72
CA MET A 223 2.36 16.37 10.68
C MET A 223 1.59 15.20 11.27
N ALA A 224 2.20 14.39 12.14
CA ALA A 224 1.55 13.26 12.80
C ALA A 224 0.35 13.70 13.67
N TYR A 225 0.50 14.75 14.48
CA TYR A 225 -0.59 15.29 15.30
C TYR A 225 -1.75 15.82 14.46
N ARG A 226 -1.43 16.53 13.38
CA ARG A 226 -2.45 17.05 12.47
C ARG A 226 -3.17 15.95 11.73
N MET A 227 -2.46 14.90 11.30
CA MET A 227 -3.09 13.74 10.67
C MET A 227 -3.98 12.97 11.64
N MET A 228 -3.59 12.85 12.91
CA MET A 228 -4.46 12.27 13.95
C MET A 228 -5.71 13.13 14.16
N THR A 229 -5.55 14.45 14.22
CA THR A 229 -6.68 15.39 14.33
C THR A 229 -7.59 15.31 13.09
N ALA A 230 -7.00 15.19 11.91
CA ALA A 230 -7.72 14.99 10.65
C ALA A 230 -8.52 13.69 10.68
N ALA A 231 -7.94 12.59 11.18
CA ALA A 231 -8.63 11.31 11.34
C ALA A 231 -9.89 11.44 12.23
N VAL A 232 -9.76 12.12 13.38
CA VAL A 232 -10.88 12.41 14.28
C VAL A 232 -11.93 13.30 13.62
N GLU A 233 -11.50 14.34 12.91
CA GLU A 233 -12.41 15.26 12.20
C GLU A 233 -13.15 14.54 11.07
N ILE A 234 -12.47 13.68 10.30
CA ILE A 234 -13.06 12.84 9.25
C ILE A 234 -14.12 11.94 9.88
N ALA A 235 -13.75 11.17 10.91
CA ALA A 235 -14.66 10.26 11.62
C ALA A 235 -15.92 10.98 12.13
N THR A 236 -15.73 12.17 12.71
CA THR A 236 -16.84 13.01 13.20
C THR A 236 -17.74 13.49 12.05
N ARG A 237 -17.16 13.98 10.95
CA ARG A 237 -17.91 14.51 9.80
C ARG A 237 -18.72 13.45 9.07
N VAL A 238 -18.21 12.22 9.00
CA VAL A 238 -18.95 11.09 8.39
C VAL A 238 -19.95 10.44 9.36
N GLY A 239 -20.15 11.00 10.56
CA GLY A 239 -21.11 10.49 11.53
C GLY A 239 -20.64 9.27 12.32
N ALA A 240 -19.34 8.96 12.27
CA ALA A 240 -18.69 7.86 12.99
C ALA A 240 -17.78 8.39 14.10
N ALA A 241 -18.28 9.31 14.95
CA ALA A 241 -17.47 9.95 15.99
C ALA A 241 -16.90 8.97 17.03
N GLU A 242 -17.54 7.81 17.20
CA GLU A 242 -17.10 6.72 18.09
C GLU A 242 -16.21 5.69 17.37
N ALA A 243 -15.80 5.97 16.12
CA ALA A 243 -14.91 5.10 15.37
C ALA A 243 -13.61 4.86 16.13
N LEU A 244 -13.15 3.61 16.12
CA LEU A 244 -11.93 3.24 16.79
C LEU A 244 -10.73 3.69 15.94
N ILE A 245 -9.97 4.65 16.43
CA ILE A 245 -8.75 5.12 15.78
C ILE A 245 -7.54 4.41 16.42
N ARG A 246 -6.81 3.66 15.61
CA ARG A 246 -5.57 2.97 16.00
C ARG A 246 -4.40 3.51 15.20
N HIS A 247 -3.21 3.36 15.75
CA HIS A 247 -1.98 3.59 15.05
C HIS A 247 -1.19 2.29 14.92
N GLN A 248 -0.49 2.12 13.80
CA GLN A 248 0.36 0.97 13.54
C GLN A 248 1.55 1.39 12.67
N ALA A 249 2.63 0.62 12.73
CA ALA A 249 3.73 0.73 11.79
C ALA A 249 3.38 0.00 10.48
N PHE A 250 3.61 0.65 9.34
CA PHE A 250 3.62 0.01 8.02
C PHE A 250 4.97 0.30 7.39
N GLU A 251 5.80 -0.73 7.18
CA GLU A 251 7.13 -0.57 6.56
C GLU A 251 8.00 0.51 7.22
N GLY A 252 7.90 0.65 8.55
CA GLY A 252 8.61 1.69 9.31
C GLY A 252 8.00 3.09 9.23
N HIS A 253 6.81 3.24 8.64
CA HIS A 253 6.04 4.47 8.56
C HIS A 253 4.84 4.48 9.51
N VAL A 254 4.47 5.69 9.97
CA VAL A 254 3.28 5.93 10.77
C VAL A 254 2.03 5.67 9.92
N THR A 255 1.16 4.81 10.42
CA THR A 255 -0.14 4.53 9.82
C THR A 255 -1.26 4.75 10.84
N ILE A 256 -2.29 5.47 10.41
CA ILE A 256 -3.52 5.68 11.16
C ILE A 256 -4.62 4.83 10.55
N TRP A 257 -5.23 4.01 11.38
CA TRP A 257 -6.37 3.16 11.05
C TRP A 257 -7.60 3.73 11.72
N VAL A 258 -8.63 4.03 10.94
CA VAL A 258 -9.95 4.43 11.43
C VAL A 258 -10.91 3.29 11.12
N TRP A 259 -11.31 2.56 12.15
CA TRP A 259 -12.29 1.49 12.04
C TRP A 259 -13.69 2.06 12.24
N LEU A 260 -14.46 2.15 11.14
CA LEU A 260 -15.81 2.68 11.11
C LEU A 260 -16.83 1.63 11.58
N GLY A 261 -16.53 0.34 11.38
CA GLY A 261 -17.34 -0.78 11.87
C GLY A 261 -18.80 -0.68 11.42
N ASP A 262 -19.74 -0.83 12.37
CA ASP A 262 -21.18 -0.76 12.10
C ASP A 262 -21.71 0.69 11.93
N SER A 263 -20.85 1.70 11.99
CA SER A 263 -21.27 3.10 11.88
C SER A 263 -21.87 3.37 10.51
N HIS A 264 -23.05 4.01 10.49
CA HIS A 264 -23.65 4.45 9.24
C HIS A 264 -22.94 5.70 8.73
N VAL A 265 -21.93 5.47 7.89
CA VAL A 265 -21.14 6.51 7.22
C VAL A 265 -22.07 7.41 6.40
N GLN A 266 -22.04 8.71 6.71
CA GLN A 266 -22.79 9.74 6.00
C GLN A 266 -21.89 10.39 4.95
N GLY A 267 -22.30 10.32 3.68
CA GLY A 267 -21.60 10.95 2.56
C GLY A 267 -20.45 10.11 1.99
N ASP A 268 -19.62 10.74 1.15
CA ASP A 268 -18.44 10.11 0.54
C ASP A 268 -17.22 10.31 1.45
N LEU A 269 -16.74 9.22 2.05
CA LEU A 269 -15.57 9.21 2.92
C LEU A 269 -14.31 9.76 2.22
N ARG A 270 -14.14 9.51 0.92
CA ARG A 270 -12.97 10.00 0.16
C ARG A 270 -13.04 11.50 -0.05
N GLU A 271 -14.23 12.02 -0.33
CA GLU A 271 -14.46 13.47 -0.47
C GLU A 271 -14.20 14.19 0.85
N VAL A 272 -14.80 13.71 1.95
CA VAL A 272 -14.59 14.29 3.29
C VAL A 272 -13.12 14.23 3.70
N THR A 273 -12.45 13.10 3.46
CA THR A 273 -11.02 12.95 3.76
C THR A 273 -10.18 13.96 2.98
N ARG A 274 -10.44 14.13 1.67
CA ARG A 274 -9.76 15.11 0.84
C ARG A 274 -9.96 16.54 1.36
N GLU A 275 -11.20 16.91 1.66
CA GLU A 275 -11.52 18.25 2.19
C GLU A 275 -10.81 18.53 3.53
N VAL A 276 -10.79 17.56 4.45
CA VAL A 276 -10.15 17.72 5.76
C VAL A 276 -8.64 17.85 5.59
N ILE A 277 -8.01 17.03 4.75
CA ILE A 277 -6.56 17.11 4.49
C ILE A 277 -6.19 18.41 3.77
N ASP A 278 -6.97 18.84 2.79
CA ASP A 278 -6.77 20.14 2.12
C ASP A 278 -6.94 21.32 3.11
N GLY A 279 -7.94 21.23 3.99
CA GLY A 279 -8.16 22.20 5.06
C GLY A 279 -7.05 22.19 6.11
N MET A 280 -6.45 21.04 6.39
CA MET A 280 -5.28 20.91 7.25
C MET A 280 -4.07 21.60 6.62
N ARG A 281 -3.78 21.30 5.34
CA ARG A 281 -2.69 21.89 4.57
C ARG A 281 -2.72 23.42 4.57
N THR A 282 -3.88 24.01 4.30
CA THR A 282 -4.04 25.48 4.27
C THR A 282 -3.79 26.13 5.64
N ARG A 283 -3.98 25.38 6.73
CA ARG A 283 -3.76 25.82 8.12
C ARG A 283 -2.42 25.37 8.71
N ALA A 284 -1.64 24.58 7.97
CA ALA A 284 -0.37 23.98 8.39
C ALA A 284 0.78 24.93 8.11
N ARG A 285 1.03 25.84 9.06
CA ARG A 285 2.02 26.90 8.90
C ARG A 285 3.46 26.38 8.92
N GLU A 286 3.73 25.37 9.72
CA GLU A 286 5.02 24.68 9.75
C GLU A 286 5.37 24.05 8.39
N LEU A 287 4.39 23.48 7.68
CA LEU A 287 4.57 22.96 6.32
C LEU A 287 4.81 24.11 5.33
N GLN A 288 4.09 25.22 5.46
CA GLN A 288 4.30 26.41 4.61
C GLN A 288 5.70 27.00 4.79
N ILE A 289 6.18 27.12 6.03
CA ILE A 289 7.53 27.62 6.32
C ILE A 289 8.59 26.69 5.70
N ALA A 290 8.38 25.38 5.77
CA ALA A 290 9.27 24.38 5.17
C ALA A 290 9.09 24.22 3.64
N SER A 291 8.22 25.00 3.01
CA SER A 291 7.86 24.87 1.59
C SER A 291 7.44 23.44 1.22
N LEU A 292 6.67 22.80 2.10
CA LEU A 292 6.13 21.46 1.95
C LEU A 292 4.64 21.51 1.60
N ASP A 293 4.27 20.81 0.55
CA ASP A 293 2.89 20.49 0.19
C ASP A 293 2.61 19.02 0.56
N VAL A 294 1.33 18.66 0.75
CA VAL A 294 0.91 17.27 1.04
C VAL A 294 -0.11 16.86 -0.01
N HIS A 295 0.15 15.75 -0.69
CA HIS A 295 -0.72 15.20 -1.71
C HIS A 295 -1.25 13.83 -1.30
N THR A 296 -2.57 13.66 -1.31
CA THR A 296 -3.21 12.39 -0.97
C THR A 296 -3.35 11.49 -2.19
N MET A 297 -2.69 10.33 -2.16
CA MET A 297 -2.83 9.27 -3.14
C MET A 297 -3.79 8.20 -2.64
N TRP A 298 -4.80 7.87 -3.44
CA TRP A 298 -5.79 6.85 -3.11
C TRP A 298 -5.41 5.52 -3.74
N LEU A 299 -5.16 4.51 -2.91
CA LEU A 299 -4.75 3.18 -3.36
C LEU A 299 -5.73 2.09 -2.93
N PRO A 300 -5.85 1.01 -3.71
CA PRO A 300 -6.55 -0.20 -3.28
C PRO A 300 -5.93 -0.78 -2.00
N PRO A 301 -6.73 -1.33 -1.07
CA PRO A 301 -6.22 -1.90 0.18
C PRO A 301 -5.25 -3.06 -0.04
N GLU A 302 -5.39 -3.78 -1.15
CA GLU A 302 -4.52 -4.89 -1.55
C GLU A 302 -3.07 -4.45 -1.71
N VAL A 303 -2.83 -3.20 -2.13
CA VAL A 303 -1.49 -2.64 -2.28
C VAL A 303 -0.82 -2.45 -0.90
N LEU A 304 -1.60 -2.21 0.16
CA LEU A 304 -1.08 -2.01 1.52
C LEU A 304 -1.00 -3.30 2.35
N GLN A 305 -1.48 -4.41 1.80
CA GLN A 305 -1.59 -5.70 2.49
C GLN A 305 -0.83 -6.81 1.76
N VAL A 306 0.05 -6.48 0.81
CA VAL A 306 0.82 -7.48 0.07
C VAL A 306 1.51 -8.38 1.09
N PRO A 307 1.13 -9.67 1.18
CA PRO A 307 1.75 -10.57 2.12
C PRO A 307 3.25 -10.61 1.81
N ASP A 308 4.08 -10.59 2.84
CA ASP A 308 5.48 -11.01 2.71
C ASP A 308 5.46 -12.42 2.12
N GLU A 309 5.63 -12.53 0.81
CA GLU A 309 5.80 -13.82 0.18
C GLU A 309 7.19 -14.31 0.58
N VAL A 310 7.15 -15.36 1.42
CA VAL A 310 8.11 -16.46 1.53
C VAL A 310 9.39 -16.16 0.76
N SER A 311 10.38 -15.65 1.48
CA SER A 311 11.75 -15.46 1.00
C SER A 311 12.11 -16.55 -0.02
N GLU A 312 12.30 -16.15 -1.28
CA GLU A 312 12.71 -17.02 -2.39
C GLU A 312 14.17 -17.54 -2.22
N ASP A 313 14.67 -17.60 -0.99
CA ASP A 313 16.01 -18.08 -0.63
C ASP A 313 16.07 -19.60 -0.37
N ASP A 314 14.96 -20.33 -0.50
CA ASP A 314 14.92 -21.79 -0.22
C ASP A 314 14.74 -22.67 -1.48
N THR A 315 15.19 -22.21 -2.64
CA THR A 315 15.36 -23.08 -3.84
C THR A 315 16.82 -23.41 -4.14
N SER A 316 17.60 -23.73 -3.11
CA SER A 316 18.91 -24.38 -3.30
C SER A 316 19.09 -25.63 -2.43
N ASP A 317 18.21 -26.62 -2.55
CA ASP A 317 18.68 -27.99 -2.41
C ASP A 317 17.82 -29.02 -3.16
N THR A 318 18.51 -30.03 -3.69
CA THR A 318 18.03 -31.30 -4.26
C THR A 318 17.64 -31.37 -5.74
N GLY A 319 18.57 -30.97 -6.61
CA GLY A 319 18.66 -31.40 -8.00
C GLY A 319 19.69 -32.53 -8.24
N LEU A 320 19.33 -33.76 -7.85
CA LEU A 320 19.69 -35.06 -8.49
C LEU A 320 21.09 -35.21 -9.15
N SER A 321 22.03 -35.84 -8.45
CA SER A 321 23.07 -36.69 -9.06
C SER A 321 22.93 -38.12 -8.53
N ALA A 322 22.36 -38.98 -9.37
CA ALA A 322 22.21 -40.40 -9.10
C ALA A 322 23.53 -41.16 -9.33
N THR A 323 24.05 -41.79 -8.27
CA THR A 323 24.87 -43.01 -8.38
C THR A 323 24.40 -44.01 -7.33
N PRO A 324 24.18 -45.29 -7.69
CA PRO A 324 23.58 -46.27 -6.81
C PRO A 324 24.65 -46.96 -5.96
N THR A 325 24.49 -46.93 -4.64
CA THR A 325 25.20 -47.83 -3.73
C THR A 325 24.17 -48.57 -2.90
N MET A 326 24.08 -49.88 -3.15
CA MET A 326 23.31 -50.85 -2.37
C MET A 326 23.99 -51.15 -1.03
N PRO A 327 23.24 -51.70 -0.06
CA PRO A 327 23.50 -51.57 1.37
C PRO A 327 24.36 -52.71 1.91
N ASP A 328 25.06 -52.44 3.01
CA ASP A 328 25.48 -53.49 3.94
C ASP A 328 25.03 -53.13 5.36
N GLN A 329 24.58 -54.18 6.03
CA GLN A 329 24.05 -54.29 7.38
C GLN A 329 25.15 -54.02 8.42
N GLU A 330 24.80 -53.51 9.60
CA GLU A 330 24.79 -54.29 10.85
C GLU A 330 24.48 -53.43 12.08
N GLU A 331 23.99 -54.15 13.08
CA GLU A 331 23.41 -53.78 14.36
C GLU A 331 24.27 -52.87 15.25
N ALA A 332 23.61 -52.06 16.10
CA ALA A 332 23.84 -52.12 17.55
C ALA A 332 22.72 -51.40 18.32
N VAL A 333 22.03 -52.20 19.14
CA VAL A 333 21.18 -51.80 20.25
C VAL A 333 22.05 -51.28 21.40
N GLY A 334 21.61 -50.25 22.10
CA GLY A 334 22.25 -49.77 23.34
C GLY A 334 21.50 -48.61 23.96
N ASP A 335 20.55 -48.97 24.81
CA ASP A 335 19.67 -48.15 25.65
C ASP A 335 20.46 -47.36 26.73
N GLU A 336 19.73 -46.48 27.44
CA GLU A 336 20.08 -45.81 28.70
C GLU A 336 20.73 -44.41 28.57
N ILE A 337 19.95 -43.37 28.91
CA ILE A 337 20.30 -42.31 29.87
C ILE A 337 18.98 -41.64 30.30
N THR A 338 18.68 -41.84 31.59
CA THR A 338 17.81 -41.03 32.44
C THR A 338 18.37 -39.62 32.58
N GLU A 339 17.52 -38.59 32.63
CA GLU A 339 17.59 -37.58 33.69
C GLU A 339 16.35 -36.66 33.67
N ASP A 340 15.72 -36.61 34.83
CA ASP A 340 14.73 -35.64 35.26
C ASP A 340 15.30 -34.22 35.14
N GLU A 341 14.51 -33.29 34.59
CA GLU A 341 14.66 -31.88 34.95
C GLU A 341 13.28 -31.24 35.13
N GLU A 342 12.92 -31.09 36.40
CA GLU A 342 11.79 -30.32 36.90
C GLU A 342 11.93 -28.85 36.47
N ILE A 343 10.95 -28.34 35.72
CA ILE A 343 10.80 -26.89 35.52
C ILE A 343 9.89 -26.35 36.63
N PRO A 344 10.35 -25.38 37.45
CA PRO A 344 9.52 -24.80 38.49
C PRO A 344 8.48 -23.84 37.90
N SER A 345 7.22 -24.08 38.26
CA SER A 345 6.11 -23.16 38.05
C SER A 345 6.29 -21.92 38.92
N ALA A 346 6.68 -20.79 38.33
CA ALA A 346 6.59 -19.49 38.97
C ALA A 346 5.23 -18.86 38.63
N VAL A 347 4.34 -18.91 39.61
CA VAL A 347 3.15 -18.07 39.73
C VAL A 347 3.63 -16.65 40.03
N VAL A 348 3.30 -15.71 39.16
CA VAL A 348 3.29 -14.27 39.47
C VAL A 348 1.92 -13.76 39.06
N GLU A 349 1.00 -13.76 40.03
CA GLU A 349 -0.21 -12.95 39.98
C GLU A 349 0.23 -11.51 40.27
N ASP A 350 0.31 -10.68 39.23
CA ASP A 350 0.49 -9.24 39.40
C ASP A 350 -0.86 -8.59 39.72
N ASP A 351 -0.89 -7.96 40.90
CA ASP A 351 -1.94 -7.09 41.40
C ASP A 351 -2.25 -5.96 40.41
N ILE A 352 -3.46 -5.98 39.84
CA ILE A 352 -4.04 -4.84 39.13
C ILE A 352 -4.73 -3.95 40.18
N PRO A 353 -4.34 -2.68 40.36
CA PRO A 353 -5.07 -1.78 41.24
C PRO A 353 -6.37 -1.30 40.56
N ASP A 354 -7.50 -1.59 41.20
CA ASP A 354 -8.81 -1.03 40.88
C ASP A 354 -8.81 0.50 41.05
N PHE A 355 -8.87 1.23 39.95
CA PHE A 355 -9.23 2.65 39.95
C PHE A 355 -10.75 2.80 39.87
N TYR A 356 -11.37 2.98 41.03
CA TYR A 356 -12.73 3.51 41.16
C TYR A 356 -12.72 5.01 40.82
N ILE A 357 -13.48 5.41 39.80
CA ILE A 357 -13.85 6.82 39.55
C ILE A 357 -15.33 6.94 39.93
N GLU A 358 -15.61 7.69 40.99
CA GLU A 358 -16.97 8.09 41.35
C GLU A 358 -17.50 9.12 40.32
N PRO A 359 -18.76 9.01 39.85
CA PRO A 359 -19.37 10.06 39.07
C PRO A 359 -19.90 11.15 40.02
N GLU A 360 -19.33 12.35 39.94
CA GLU A 360 -19.96 13.54 40.53
C GLU A 360 -21.25 13.89 39.79
N ALA A 361 -22.27 14.25 40.57
CA ALA A 361 -23.64 14.58 40.17
C ALA A 361 -23.86 16.08 39.96
#